data_AF-A0A6P3WD34-F1
#
_entry.id   AF-A0A6P3WD34-F1
#
_cell.length_a   1.000
_cell.length_b   1.000
_cell.length_c   1.000
_cell.angle_alpha   90.00
_cell.angle_beta   90.00
_cell.angle_gamma   90.00
#
_symmetry.space_group_name_H-M   'P 1'
#
loop_
_entity.id
_entity.type
_entity.pdbx_description
1 polymer ?
#
loop_
_entity_poly.entity_id
_entity_poly.type
_entity_poly.pdbx_seq_one_letter_code
_entity_poly.pdbx_strand_id
1 'polypeptide(L)'
;MRIMEGFPGYHLRLNQTSSPTLPPPLLNVTGGLMVNTTVKPFSVFEGCESMVEGILFDLAIQLFNVILGLPANILVIVILIQNRREPSTSDVFLGCLAFMDAYFGLMTPISFANFYHWHSKKVWMALKFSYGVKDTTGPLFLSCICVDRFVAVLFPIAFSQLKHPKYRISLSIFVFGLTFAYASAKMVGGFPNFEKVFTGEVLATFTWMMICNASILMALKRSRGAGKDEMHPMKKKAFKMVLSILVIIVVNYLPLVALFPFEDYYTPDDFRCYVQPVGYAFLNISSSIQPLIYLSRLEKVPFLPEAWVKRCCARNQPTSNKTPMTASSTETITTITSTAPLSPA
;
A
#
# COMPACT_ATOMS: atom_id res chain seq x y z
N MET A 1 -7.33 13.17 -8.88
CA MET A 1 -6.30 14.26 -8.83
C MET A 1 -6.11 14.97 -10.18
N ARG A 2 -6.44 14.36 -11.32
CA ARG A 2 -6.57 15.11 -12.59
C ARG A 2 -7.68 16.17 -12.54
N ILE A 3 -8.56 16.12 -11.52
CA ILE A 3 -9.49 17.19 -11.12
C ILE A 3 -8.77 18.54 -11.00
N MET A 4 -7.47 18.54 -10.69
CA MET A 4 -6.66 19.75 -10.51
C MET A 4 -5.86 20.17 -11.75
N GLU A 5 -5.98 19.47 -12.88
CA GLU A 5 -5.30 19.83 -14.14
C GLU A 5 -6.17 20.67 -15.08
N GLY A 6 -7.46 20.84 -14.78
CA GLY A 6 -8.39 21.70 -15.51
C GLY A 6 -8.43 23.17 -15.04
N PHE A 7 -7.51 23.60 -14.17
CA PHE A 7 -7.54 24.97 -13.64
C PHE A 7 -6.94 25.99 -14.64
N PRO A 8 -7.60 27.14 -14.89
CA PRO A 8 -7.21 28.14 -15.88
C PRO A 8 -6.05 29.03 -15.39
N GLY A 9 -4.94 28.40 -15.01
CA GLY A 9 -3.70 29.06 -14.60
C GLY A 9 -2.45 28.17 -14.70
N TYR A 10 -2.58 26.97 -15.28
CA TYR A 10 -1.52 25.95 -15.34
C TYR A 10 -0.92 25.72 -16.73
N HIS A 11 -1.30 26.50 -17.74
CA HIS A 11 -0.47 26.62 -18.93
C HIS A 11 0.77 27.44 -18.55
N LEU A 12 1.91 26.76 -18.38
CA LEU A 12 3.20 27.35 -18.69
C LEU A 12 3.07 27.96 -20.10
N ARG A 13 2.93 29.28 -20.19
CA ARG A 13 3.30 30.00 -21.42
C ARG A 13 4.79 29.77 -21.59
N LEU A 14 5.15 28.69 -22.26
CA LEU A 14 6.41 28.67 -23.00
C LEU A 14 6.29 29.79 -24.03
N ASN A 15 7.18 30.78 -23.91
CA ASN A 15 7.38 31.85 -24.88
C ASN A 15 7.44 31.24 -26.28
N GLN A 16 6.35 31.35 -27.03
CA GLN A 16 6.42 31.23 -28.48
C GLN A 16 6.99 32.54 -29.00
N THR A 17 8.23 32.46 -29.45
CA THR A 17 8.96 33.48 -30.19
C THR A 17 8.09 33.98 -31.34
N SER A 18 7.73 35.26 -31.28
CA SER A 18 6.99 35.98 -32.32
C SER A 18 7.84 36.14 -33.59
N SER A 19 7.25 35.86 -34.74
CA SER A 19 7.61 36.49 -36.03
C SER A 19 6.32 36.94 -36.72
N PRO A 20 6.31 38.06 -37.46
CA PRO A 20 5.15 38.94 -37.56
C PRO A 20 4.28 38.65 -38.79
N THR A 21 2.96 38.74 -38.63
CA THR A 21 2.03 38.86 -39.76
C THR A 21 0.93 39.86 -39.44
N LEU A 22 0.68 40.72 -40.44
CA LEU A 22 -0.14 41.95 -40.48
C LEU A 22 -1.56 41.88 -39.86
N PRO A 23 -2.16 43.04 -39.48
CA PRO A 23 -3.49 43.11 -38.88
C PRO A 23 -4.62 43.29 -39.93
N PRO A 24 -5.84 42.80 -39.65
CA PRO A 24 -7.08 43.32 -40.25
C PRO A 24 -7.96 44.07 -39.22
N PRO A 25 -9.01 44.80 -39.67
CA PRO A 25 -9.23 46.19 -39.28
C PRO A 25 -10.13 46.42 -38.04
N LEU A 26 -10.00 47.64 -37.52
CA LEU A 26 -10.83 48.27 -36.50
C LEU A 26 -12.34 48.09 -36.76
N LEU A 27 -13.02 47.41 -35.84
CA LEU A 27 -14.47 47.48 -35.69
C LEU A 27 -14.79 48.12 -34.34
N ASN A 28 -15.16 49.40 -34.40
CA ASN A 28 -15.73 50.17 -33.30
C ASN A 28 -17.01 49.49 -32.81
N VAL A 29 -16.99 48.95 -31.60
CA VAL A 29 -18.21 48.68 -30.84
C VAL A 29 -18.07 49.34 -29.46
N THR A 30 -18.67 50.52 -29.36
CA THR A 30 -19.05 51.19 -28.12
C THR A 30 -20.09 50.32 -27.42
N GLY A 31 -19.69 49.66 -26.34
CA GLY A 31 -20.57 48.77 -25.58
C GLY A 31 -19.81 48.14 -24.43
N GLY A 32 -19.47 48.95 -23.43
CA GLY A 32 -18.88 48.47 -22.19
C GLY A 32 -19.87 47.60 -21.41
N LEU A 33 -19.95 46.32 -21.77
CA LEU A 33 -20.44 45.29 -20.87
C LEU A 33 -19.28 44.96 -19.94
N MET A 34 -19.24 45.59 -18.77
CA MET A 34 -18.45 45.07 -17.66
C MET A 34 -18.96 43.67 -17.38
N VAL A 35 -18.26 42.65 -17.89
CA VAL A 35 -18.41 41.28 -17.42
C VAL A 35 -18.05 41.35 -15.94
N ASN A 36 -19.08 41.30 -15.10
CA ASN A 36 -18.92 41.22 -13.66
C ASN A 36 -18.38 39.83 -13.36
N THR A 37 -17.07 39.63 -13.54
CA THR A 37 -16.37 38.38 -13.23
C THR A 37 -16.35 38.26 -11.72
N THR A 38 -17.47 37.82 -11.16
CA THR A 38 -17.55 37.41 -9.77
C THR A 38 -16.56 36.25 -9.66
N VAL A 39 -15.44 36.48 -8.98
CA VAL A 39 -14.45 35.43 -8.70
C VAL A 39 -15.17 34.39 -7.86
N LYS A 40 -15.65 33.32 -8.49
CA LYS A 40 -16.31 32.21 -7.80
C LYS A 40 -15.29 31.67 -6.80
N PRO A 41 -15.63 31.51 -5.52
CA PRO A 41 -14.71 30.92 -4.56
C PRO A 41 -14.35 29.51 -5.04
N PHE A 42 -13.06 29.19 -5.00
CA PHE A 42 -12.52 27.90 -5.43
C PHE A 42 -13.27 26.74 -4.77
N SER A 43 -13.77 25.81 -5.58
CA SER A 43 -14.45 24.60 -5.12
C SER A 43 -13.72 23.36 -5.60
N VAL A 44 -13.55 22.38 -4.70
CA VAL A 44 -12.97 21.06 -5.03
C VAL A 44 -13.82 20.31 -6.06
N PHE A 45 -15.09 20.69 -6.18
CA PHE A 45 -16.05 20.13 -7.12
C PHE A 45 -16.17 20.95 -8.41
N GLU A 46 -15.31 21.95 -8.63
CA GLU A 46 -15.39 22.79 -9.82
C GLU A 46 -15.19 21.96 -11.10
N GLY A 47 -16.24 21.90 -11.93
CA GLY A 47 -16.32 21.02 -13.10
C GLY A 47 -16.61 19.54 -12.80
N CYS A 48 -16.87 19.19 -11.53
CA CYS A 48 -17.27 17.85 -11.07
C CYS A 48 -18.53 17.89 -10.18
N GLU A 49 -19.31 18.98 -10.24
CA GLU A 49 -20.43 19.26 -9.32
C GLU A 49 -21.54 18.18 -9.38
N SER A 50 -21.67 17.46 -10.50
CA SER A 50 -22.60 16.34 -10.67
C SER A 50 -22.04 14.97 -10.23
N MET A 51 -20.73 14.85 -9.98
CA MET A 51 -20.03 13.58 -9.71
C MET A 51 -19.25 13.61 -8.39
N VAL A 52 -19.83 14.28 -7.39
CA VAL A 52 -19.23 14.55 -6.08
C VAL A 52 -18.92 13.27 -5.28
N GLU A 53 -19.71 12.21 -5.49
CA GLU A 53 -19.65 10.97 -4.72
C GLU A 53 -18.28 10.29 -4.76
N GLY A 54 -17.65 10.22 -5.94
CA GLY A 54 -16.33 9.60 -6.10
C GLY A 54 -15.23 10.35 -5.34
N ILE A 55 -15.32 11.68 -5.32
CA ILE A 55 -14.39 12.55 -4.58
C ILE A 55 -14.60 12.39 -3.07
N LEU A 56 -15.85 12.38 -2.61
CA LEU A 56 -16.16 12.17 -1.19
C LEU A 56 -15.68 10.79 -0.71
N PHE A 57 -15.80 9.76 -1.54
CA PHE A 57 -15.30 8.43 -1.21
C PHE A 57 -13.78 8.41 -1.03
N ASP A 58 -13.01 9.01 -1.94
CA ASP A 58 -11.55 9.12 -1.78
C ASP A 58 -11.17 9.91 -0.52
N LEU A 59 -11.82 11.05 -0.27
CA LEU A 59 -11.59 11.85 0.94
C LEU A 59 -11.88 11.07 2.23
N ALA A 60 -12.96 10.28 2.26
CA ALA A 60 -13.29 9.43 3.40
C ALA A 60 -12.21 8.37 3.65
N ILE A 61 -11.69 7.74 2.60
CA ILE A 61 -10.59 6.77 2.70
C ILE A 61 -9.30 7.45 3.16
N GLN A 62 -9.00 8.65 2.67
CA GLN A 62 -7.84 9.42 3.14
C GLN A 62 -7.94 9.72 4.64
N LEU A 63 -9.10 10.15 5.13
CA LEU A 63 -9.32 10.36 6.57
C LEU A 63 -9.15 9.07 7.37
N PHE A 64 -9.71 7.96 6.88
CA PHE A 64 -9.52 6.63 7.48
C PHE A 64 -8.04 6.26 7.58
N ASN A 65 -7.25 6.50 6.53
CA ASN A 65 -5.81 6.24 6.52
C ASN A 65 -5.03 7.14 7.49
N VAL A 66 -5.44 8.38 7.70
CA VAL A 66 -4.83 9.25 8.72
C VAL A 66 -5.12 8.74 10.13
N ILE A 67 -6.36 8.33 10.40
CA ILE A 67 -6.77 7.92 11.75
C ILE A 67 -6.24 6.53 12.12
N LEU A 68 -6.24 5.59 11.18
CA LEU A 68 -5.88 4.19 11.44
C LEU A 68 -4.58 3.78 10.78
N GLY A 69 -4.39 4.15 9.51
CA GLY A 69 -3.21 3.78 8.73
C GLY A 69 -1.92 4.39 9.29
N LEU A 70 -1.91 5.68 9.61
CA LEU A 70 -0.73 6.36 10.12
C LEU A 70 -0.25 5.78 11.47
N PRO A 71 -1.09 5.63 12.51
CA PRO A 71 -0.67 4.96 13.74
C PRO A 71 -0.23 3.51 13.52
N ALA A 72 -0.93 2.76 12.66
CA ALA A 72 -0.59 1.37 12.38
C ALA A 72 0.79 1.25 11.70
N ASN A 73 1.08 2.09 10.70
CA ASN A 73 2.37 2.09 10.00
C ASN A 73 3.51 2.53 10.92
N ILE A 74 3.31 3.55 11.76
CA ILE A 74 4.30 3.95 12.77
C ILE A 74 4.59 2.78 13.72
N LEU A 75 3.56 2.10 14.20
CA LEU A 75 3.71 0.97 15.10
C LEU A 75 4.45 -0.20 14.43
N VAL A 76 4.18 -0.48 13.15
CA VAL A 76 4.94 -1.47 12.37
C VAL A 76 6.42 -1.10 12.33
N ILE A 77 6.76 0.15 12.02
CA ILE A 77 8.17 0.61 11.97
C ILE A 77 8.84 0.42 13.33
N VAL A 78 8.18 0.81 14.43
CA VAL A 78 8.71 0.65 15.79
C VAL A 78 8.97 -0.82 16.11
N ILE A 79 8.03 -1.71 15.81
CA ILE A 79 8.17 -3.16 16.05
C ILE A 79 9.31 -3.74 15.23
N LEU A 80 9.44 -3.36 13.96
CA LEU A 80 10.53 -3.81 13.10
C LEU A 80 11.90 -3.34 13.61
N ILE A 81 11.99 -2.14 14.19
CA ILE A 81 13.22 -1.62 14.80
C ILE A 81 13.56 -2.39 16.09
N GLN A 82 12.56 -2.69 16.92
CA GLN A 82 12.76 -3.41 18.18
C GLN A 82 13.14 -4.88 17.97
N ASN A 83 12.52 -5.53 16.98
CA ASN A 83 12.76 -6.94 16.66
C ASN A 83 13.96 -7.17 15.73
N ARG A 84 14.86 -6.18 15.54
CA ARG A 84 16.04 -6.28 14.66
C ARG A 84 17.01 -7.42 14.99
N ARG A 85 16.85 -8.11 16.12
CA ARG A 85 17.65 -9.29 16.49
C ARG A 85 17.21 -10.56 15.75
N GLU A 86 15.95 -10.65 15.30
CA GLU A 86 15.41 -11.76 14.53
C GLU A 86 14.60 -11.25 13.32
N PRO A 87 15.21 -10.49 12.40
CA PRO A 87 14.47 -9.90 11.29
C PRO A 87 13.95 -11.01 10.36
N SER A 88 12.64 -11.01 10.11
CA SER A 88 12.09 -11.79 9.01
C SER A 88 12.63 -11.26 7.69
N THR A 89 12.68 -12.12 6.69
CA THR A 89 13.28 -11.80 5.42
C THR A 89 12.62 -10.62 4.72
N SER A 90 11.30 -10.54 4.76
CA SER A 90 10.51 -9.50 4.09
C SER A 90 10.36 -8.19 4.89
N ASP A 91 10.98 -8.10 6.06
CA ASP A 91 10.81 -6.97 6.99
C ASP A 91 11.37 -5.66 6.44
N VAL A 92 12.42 -5.72 5.60
CA VAL A 92 12.98 -4.53 4.92
C VAL A 92 11.93 -3.90 4.01
N PHE A 93 11.30 -4.69 3.15
CA PHE A 93 10.27 -4.21 2.24
C PHE A 93 9.03 -3.70 2.99
N LEU A 94 8.62 -4.42 4.04
CA LEU A 94 7.51 -4.00 4.88
C LEU A 94 7.81 -2.69 5.60
N GLY A 95 9.03 -2.51 6.11
CA GLY A 95 9.46 -1.27 6.76
C GLY A 95 9.52 -0.09 5.79
N CYS A 96 10.04 -0.31 4.57
CA CYS A 96 10.04 0.70 3.51
C CYS A 96 8.62 1.13 3.12
N LEU A 97 7.72 0.16 2.96
CA LEU A 97 6.32 0.42 2.64
C LEU A 97 5.62 1.18 3.78
N ALA A 98 5.80 0.74 5.03
CA ALA A 98 5.22 1.41 6.19
C ALA A 98 5.74 2.85 6.36
N PHE A 99 7.04 3.08 6.09
CA PHE A 99 7.62 4.42 6.11
C PHE A 99 6.96 5.34 5.09
N MET A 100 6.75 4.86 3.86
CA MET A 100 6.13 5.67 2.81
C MET A 100 4.63 5.88 3.01
N ASP A 101 3.92 4.88 3.55
CA ASP A 101 2.51 5.03 3.92
C ASP A 101 2.34 6.02 5.09
N ALA A 102 3.25 6.02 6.06
CA ALA A 102 3.27 7.02 7.14
C ALA A 102 3.58 8.43 6.60
N TYR A 103 4.56 8.57 5.69
CA TYR A 103 4.85 9.83 5.01
C TYR A 103 3.62 10.37 4.27
N PHE A 104 2.92 9.52 3.52
CA PHE A 104 1.71 9.93 2.80
C PHE A 104 0.59 10.32 3.77
N GLY A 105 0.41 9.58 4.87
CA GLY A 105 -0.55 9.92 5.92
C GLY A 105 -0.29 11.28 6.57
N LEU A 106 0.98 11.71 6.70
CA LEU A 106 1.32 13.05 7.17
C LEU A 106 1.07 14.15 6.13
N MET A 107 1.17 13.82 4.84
CA MET A 107 0.88 14.75 3.75
C MET A 107 -0.63 14.98 3.55
N THR A 108 -1.49 14.05 3.97
CA THR A 108 -2.95 14.20 3.87
C THR A 108 -3.50 15.42 4.63
N PRO A 109 -3.17 15.68 5.91
CA PRO A 109 -3.55 16.92 6.61
C PRO A 109 -3.04 18.19 5.92
N ILE A 110 -1.82 18.17 5.39
CA ILE A 110 -1.24 19.27 4.61
C ILE A 110 -2.08 19.50 3.35
N SER A 111 -2.56 18.43 2.73
CA SER A 111 -3.47 18.52 1.60
C SER A 111 -4.74 19.28 1.98
N PHE A 112 -5.40 18.90 3.09
CA PHE A 112 -6.58 19.59 3.59
C PHE A 112 -6.32 21.07 3.93
N ALA A 113 -5.23 21.37 4.62
CA ALA A 113 -4.87 22.75 4.95
C ALA A 113 -4.62 23.60 3.69
N ASN A 114 -3.96 23.02 2.69
CA ASN A 114 -3.74 23.70 1.43
C ASN A 114 -5.01 23.87 0.59
N PHE A 115 -5.94 22.92 0.69
CA PHE A 115 -7.24 22.97 0.03
C PHE A 115 -8.13 24.08 0.61
N TYR A 116 -8.21 24.22 1.93
CA TYR A 116 -9.17 25.11 2.59
C TYR A 116 -8.60 26.46 3.05
N HIS A 117 -7.28 26.57 3.24
CA HIS A 117 -6.68 27.76 3.86
C HIS A 117 -5.55 28.36 3.04
N TRP A 118 -4.52 27.58 2.67
CA TRP A 118 -3.30 28.18 2.10
C TRP A 118 -3.35 28.46 0.60
N HIS A 119 -4.05 27.63 -0.18
CA HIS A 119 -4.14 27.74 -1.64
C HIS A 119 -2.77 27.96 -2.35
N SER A 120 -1.70 27.37 -1.79
CA SER A 120 -0.33 27.60 -2.23
C SER A 120 0.05 26.69 -3.40
N LYS A 121 0.51 27.28 -4.49
CA LYS A 121 1.02 26.54 -5.67
C LYS A 121 2.20 25.63 -5.33
N LYS A 122 3.08 26.04 -4.41
CA LYS A 122 4.23 25.23 -3.99
C LYS A 122 3.79 23.97 -3.25
N VAL A 123 2.79 24.11 -2.38
CA VAL A 123 2.22 22.97 -1.65
C VAL A 123 1.48 22.05 -2.62
N TRP A 124 0.80 22.59 -3.65
CA TRP A 124 0.22 21.78 -4.73
C TRP A 124 1.25 20.89 -5.45
N MET A 125 2.42 21.44 -5.79
CA MET A 125 3.49 20.66 -6.40
C MET A 125 4.01 19.56 -5.45
N ALA A 126 4.23 19.90 -4.17
CA ALA A 126 4.64 18.92 -3.17
C ALA A 126 3.61 17.79 -2.99
N LEU A 127 2.32 18.11 -3.02
CA LEU A 127 1.24 17.13 -2.98
C LEU A 127 1.29 16.23 -4.22
N LYS A 128 1.39 16.80 -5.44
CA LYS A 128 1.52 16.00 -6.68
C LYS A 128 2.66 14.99 -6.61
N PHE A 129 3.82 15.43 -6.10
CA PHE A 129 4.94 14.53 -5.83
C PHE A 129 4.57 13.42 -4.84
N SER A 130 3.98 13.78 -3.69
CA SER A 130 3.57 12.81 -2.66
C SER A 130 2.58 11.75 -3.18
N TYR A 131 1.60 12.15 -3.99
CA TYR A 131 0.70 11.19 -4.64
C TYR A 131 1.43 10.29 -5.63
N GLY A 132 2.37 10.82 -6.42
CA GLY A 132 3.19 10.00 -7.31
C GLY A 132 4.06 8.98 -6.56
N VAL A 133 4.57 9.35 -5.39
CA VAL A 133 5.27 8.41 -4.50
C VAL A 133 4.33 7.31 -4.04
N LYS A 134 3.13 7.67 -3.58
CA LYS A 134 2.13 6.72 -3.07
C LYS A 134 1.67 5.72 -4.13
N ASP A 135 1.40 6.21 -5.35
CA ASP A 135 0.91 5.42 -6.47
C ASP A 135 1.83 4.25 -6.80
N THR A 136 3.15 4.48 -6.78
CA THR A 136 4.14 3.50 -7.25
C THR A 136 4.71 2.64 -6.12
N THR A 137 4.99 3.26 -4.97
CA THR A 137 5.61 2.57 -3.82
C THR A 137 4.79 1.35 -3.37
N GLY A 138 3.48 1.52 -3.23
CA GLY A 138 2.59 0.47 -2.74
C GLY A 138 2.65 -0.81 -3.59
N PRO A 139 2.26 -0.76 -4.88
CA PRO A 139 2.30 -1.91 -5.77
C PRO A 139 3.71 -2.54 -5.89
N LEU A 140 4.77 -1.73 -5.98
CA LEU A 140 6.14 -2.23 -6.16
C LEU A 140 6.67 -2.96 -4.92
N PHE A 141 6.52 -2.41 -3.72
CA PHE A 141 6.97 -3.09 -2.50
C PHE A 141 6.10 -4.32 -2.17
N LEU A 142 4.79 -4.26 -2.42
CA LEU A 142 3.94 -5.45 -2.30
C LEU A 142 4.37 -6.57 -3.26
N SER A 143 4.74 -6.21 -4.49
CA SER A 143 5.29 -7.16 -5.47
C SER A 143 6.59 -7.78 -4.95
N CYS A 144 7.50 -6.98 -4.38
CA CYS A 144 8.74 -7.47 -3.77
C CYS A 144 8.46 -8.43 -2.59
N ILE A 145 7.49 -8.12 -1.73
CA ILE A 145 7.05 -9.00 -0.64
C ILE A 145 6.50 -10.32 -1.19
N CYS A 146 5.73 -10.27 -2.29
CA CYS A 146 5.21 -11.47 -2.94
C CYS A 146 6.33 -12.33 -3.52
N VAL A 147 7.38 -11.73 -4.11
CA VAL A 147 8.56 -12.46 -4.59
C VAL A 147 9.28 -13.16 -3.44
N ASP A 148 9.58 -12.45 -2.36
CA ASP A 148 10.31 -13.02 -1.22
C ASP A 148 9.57 -14.25 -0.66
N ARG A 149 8.24 -14.16 -0.54
CA ARG A 149 7.39 -15.28 -0.11
C ARG A 149 7.30 -16.41 -1.14
N PHE A 150 7.19 -16.08 -2.41
CA PHE A 150 7.14 -17.06 -3.49
C PHE A 150 8.41 -17.89 -3.52
N VAL A 151 9.58 -17.24 -3.48
CA VAL A 151 10.89 -17.90 -3.46
C VAL A 151 11.05 -18.72 -2.18
N ALA A 152 10.63 -18.21 -1.02
CA ALA A 152 10.69 -18.95 0.25
C ALA A 152 9.89 -20.26 0.23
N VAL A 153 8.71 -20.26 -0.40
CA VAL A 153 7.80 -21.41 -0.39
C VAL A 153 8.14 -22.41 -1.50
N LEU A 154 8.43 -21.94 -2.73
CA LEU A 154 8.65 -22.83 -3.88
C LEU A 154 10.11 -23.24 -4.04
N PHE A 155 11.05 -22.40 -3.60
CA PHE A 155 12.49 -22.61 -3.82
C PHE A 155 13.28 -22.41 -2.52
N PRO A 156 13.05 -23.21 -1.47
CA PRO A 156 13.66 -23.02 -0.15
C PRO A 156 15.20 -23.07 -0.17
N ILE A 157 15.80 -23.85 -1.08
CA ILE A 157 17.26 -23.91 -1.25
C ILE A 157 17.80 -22.57 -1.79
N ALA A 158 17.19 -22.05 -2.86
CA ALA A 158 17.55 -20.74 -3.42
C ALA A 158 17.30 -19.61 -2.41
N PHE A 159 16.20 -19.68 -1.67
CA PHE A 159 15.90 -18.73 -0.60
C PHE A 159 16.97 -18.71 0.49
N SER A 160 17.52 -19.88 0.85
CA SER A 160 18.61 -19.95 1.82
C SER A 160 19.89 -19.30 1.31
N GLN A 161 20.14 -19.32 0.00
CA GLN A 161 21.29 -18.65 -0.62
C GLN A 161 21.06 -17.13 -0.74
N LEU A 162 19.81 -16.69 -0.93
CA LEU A 162 19.40 -15.28 -0.99
C LEU A 162 19.22 -14.62 0.39
N LYS A 163 19.75 -15.22 1.46
CA LYS A 163 19.65 -14.68 2.84
C LYS A 163 20.34 -13.33 3.02
N HIS A 164 21.29 -12.96 2.16
CA HIS A 164 22.03 -11.73 2.35
C HIS A 164 21.13 -10.48 2.27
N PRO A 165 21.13 -9.60 3.29
CA PRO A 165 20.28 -8.42 3.32
C PRO A 165 20.60 -7.41 2.20
N LYS A 166 21.80 -7.50 1.61
CA LYS A 166 22.26 -6.66 0.50
C LYS A 166 21.31 -6.70 -0.70
N TYR A 167 20.78 -7.88 -1.05
CA TYR A 167 19.84 -8.02 -2.18
C TYR A 167 18.56 -7.21 -1.93
N ARG A 168 17.99 -7.30 -0.73
CA ARG A 168 16.75 -6.60 -0.38
C ARG A 168 16.93 -5.10 -0.27
N ILE A 169 18.07 -4.66 0.26
CA ILE A 169 18.45 -3.24 0.29
C ILE A 169 18.61 -2.72 -1.14
N SER A 170 19.35 -3.44 -2.00
CA SER A 170 19.54 -3.05 -3.40
C SER A 170 18.21 -2.96 -4.15
N LEU A 171 17.31 -3.95 -3.96
CA LEU A 171 16.00 -3.93 -4.59
C LEU A 171 15.13 -2.78 -4.06
N SER A 172 15.20 -2.47 -2.75
CA SER A 172 14.49 -1.33 -2.16
C SER A 172 14.99 0.01 -2.70
N ILE A 173 16.31 0.17 -2.87
CA ILE A 173 16.90 1.36 -3.50
C ILE A 173 16.42 1.50 -4.94
N PHE A 174 16.39 0.39 -5.69
CA PHE A 174 15.88 0.39 -7.06
C PHE A 174 14.41 0.80 -7.14
N VAL A 175 13.55 0.24 -6.27
CA VAL A 175 12.13 0.62 -6.17
C VAL A 175 12.00 2.11 -5.83
N PHE A 176 12.75 2.62 -4.85
CA PHE A 176 12.73 4.05 -4.53
C PHE A 176 13.19 4.92 -5.70
N GLY A 177 14.20 4.50 -6.46
CA GLY A 177 14.63 5.19 -7.67
C GLY A 177 13.50 5.32 -8.70
N LEU A 178 12.79 4.23 -9.00
CA LEU A 178 11.64 4.24 -9.90
C LEU A 178 10.51 5.13 -9.37
N THR A 179 10.17 4.98 -8.08
CA THR A 179 9.14 5.77 -7.41
C THR A 179 9.43 7.26 -7.47
N PHE A 180 10.65 7.69 -7.10
CA PHE A 180 10.99 9.11 -7.08
C PHE A 180 11.13 9.69 -8.49
N ALA A 181 11.58 8.90 -9.47
CA ALA A 181 11.59 9.31 -10.87
C ALA A 181 10.15 9.55 -11.37
N TYR A 182 9.24 8.60 -11.15
CA TYR A 182 7.83 8.73 -11.51
C TYR A 182 7.18 9.92 -10.78
N ALA A 183 7.39 10.05 -9.47
CA ALA A 183 6.83 11.14 -8.67
C ALA A 183 7.32 12.52 -9.12
N SER A 184 8.60 12.64 -9.50
CA SER A 184 9.17 13.87 -10.03
C SER A 184 8.57 14.22 -11.40
N ALA A 185 8.41 13.24 -12.28
CA ALA A 185 7.76 13.43 -13.57
C ALA A 185 6.28 13.85 -13.40
N LYS A 186 5.56 13.23 -12.46
CA LYS A 186 4.17 13.60 -12.11
C LYS A 186 4.07 15.03 -11.56
N MET A 187 5.05 15.46 -10.76
CA MET A 187 5.09 16.80 -10.19
C MET A 187 5.28 17.87 -11.27
N VAL A 188 6.22 17.66 -12.20
CA VAL A 188 6.51 18.62 -13.28
C VAL A 188 5.36 18.66 -14.30
N GLY A 189 4.77 17.50 -14.61
CA GLY A 189 3.70 17.38 -15.59
C GLY A 189 4.19 17.59 -17.04
N GLY A 190 3.25 17.62 -17.98
CA GLY A 190 3.53 17.93 -19.39
C GLY A 190 4.02 16.74 -20.25
N PHE A 191 4.04 15.52 -19.70
CA PHE A 191 4.39 14.32 -20.45
C PHE A 191 3.14 13.69 -21.10
N PRO A 192 3.11 13.53 -22.44
CA PRO A 192 2.00 12.86 -23.10
C PRO A 192 1.94 11.39 -22.66
N ASN A 193 0.74 10.86 -22.46
CA ASN A 193 0.50 9.47 -22.04
C ASN A 193 1.13 9.06 -20.70
N PHE A 194 1.48 10.00 -19.82
CA PHE A 194 2.09 9.71 -18.51
C PHE A 194 1.24 8.74 -17.67
N GLU A 195 -0.07 8.85 -17.77
CA GLU A 195 -1.04 8.05 -17.02
C GLU A 195 -1.01 6.58 -17.47
N LYS A 196 -0.63 6.31 -18.72
CA LYS A 196 -0.43 4.95 -19.25
C LYS A 196 0.78 4.26 -18.59
N VAL A 197 1.78 5.01 -18.12
CA VAL A 197 2.92 4.45 -17.38
C VAL A 197 2.45 3.83 -16.07
N PHE A 198 1.64 4.56 -15.31
CA PHE A 198 1.07 4.06 -14.06
C PHE A 198 0.12 2.90 -14.30
N THR A 199 -0.74 2.99 -15.32
CA THR A 199 -1.62 1.88 -15.72
C THR A 199 -0.81 0.62 -16.07
N GLY A 200 0.29 0.75 -16.81
CA GLY A 200 1.18 -0.36 -17.12
C GLY A 200 1.85 -0.95 -15.87
N GLU A 201 2.32 -0.10 -14.98
CA GLU A 201 2.93 -0.51 -13.70
C GLU A 201 1.94 -1.28 -12.81
N VAL A 202 0.74 -0.75 -12.60
CA VAL A 202 -0.27 -1.39 -11.75
C VAL A 202 -0.76 -2.71 -12.36
N LEU A 203 -0.90 -2.79 -13.68
CA LEU A 203 -1.22 -4.04 -14.38
C LEU A 203 -0.13 -5.11 -14.21
N ALA A 204 1.13 -4.72 -14.40
CA ALA A 204 2.27 -5.63 -14.28
C ALA A 204 2.41 -6.14 -12.85
N THR A 205 2.36 -5.25 -11.87
CA THR A 205 2.45 -5.60 -10.44
C THR A 205 1.26 -6.42 -9.97
N PHE A 206 0.04 -6.08 -10.38
CA PHE A 206 -1.16 -6.88 -10.08
C PHE A 206 -1.06 -8.30 -10.64
N THR A 207 -0.72 -8.43 -11.92
CA THR A 207 -0.57 -9.74 -12.58
C THR A 207 0.49 -10.57 -11.85
N TRP A 208 1.63 -9.96 -11.53
CA TRP A 208 2.69 -10.61 -10.79
C TRP A 208 2.26 -11.06 -9.39
N MET A 209 1.58 -10.20 -8.64
CA MET A 209 1.03 -10.52 -7.32
C MET A 209 0.04 -11.69 -7.40
N MET A 210 -0.84 -11.72 -8.41
CA MET A 210 -1.78 -12.82 -8.63
C MET A 210 -1.07 -14.14 -8.91
N ILE A 211 -0.09 -14.14 -9.82
CA ILE A 211 0.71 -15.34 -10.16
C ILE A 211 1.45 -15.87 -8.93
N CYS A 212 2.10 -14.98 -8.18
CA CYS A 212 2.85 -15.35 -6.97
C CYS A 212 1.95 -16.00 -5.92
N ASN A 213 0.84 -15.33 -5.57
CA ASN A 213 -0.08 -15.82 -4.54
C ASN A 213 -0.79 -17.11 -4.98
N ALA A 214 -1.21 -17.22 -6.24
CA ALA A 214 -1.79 -18.44 -6.78
C ALA A 214 -0.79 -19.62 -6.72
N SER A 215 0.46 -19.38 -7.09
CA SER A 215 1.51 -20.40 -7.03
C SER A 215 1.81 -20.87 -5.62
N ILE A 216 1.85 -19.95 -4.65
CA ILE A 216 1.99 -20.30 -3.23
C ILE A 216 0.80 -21.14 -2.76
N LEU A 217 -0.43 -20.77 -3.11
CA LEU A 217 -1.63 -21.54 -2.76
C LEU A 217 -1.61 -22.94 -3.39
N MET A 218 -1.20 -23.06 -4.65
CA MET A 218 -1.04 -24.34 -5.35
C MET A 218 0.02 -25.22 -4.69
N ALA A 219 1.18 -24.66 -4.32
CA ALA A 219 2.24 -25.38 -3.63
C ALA A 219 1.78 -25.88 -2.24
N LEU A 220 1.09 -25.02 -1.47
CA LEU A 220 0.51 -25.39 -0.18
C LEU A 220 -0.57 -26.47 -0.32
N LYS A 221 -1.39 -26.41 -1.38
CA LYS A 221 -2.42 -27.42 -1.68
C LYS A 221 -1.81 -28.75 -2.13
N ARG A 222 -0.78 -28.74 -2.99
CA ARG A 222 -0.10 -29.95 -3.49
C ARG A 222 0.67 -30.69 -2.40
N SER A 223 1.08 -29.98 -1.34
CA SER A 223 1.66 -30.58 -0.14
C SER A 223 0.65 -31.38 0.72
N ARG A 224 -0.64 -31.41 0.33
CA ARG A 224 -1.66 -32.36 0.80
C ARG A 224 -1.38 -33.70 0.13
N GLY A 225 -0.50 -34.51 0.72
CA GLY A 225 -0.15 -35.83 0.21
C GLY A 225 -1.41 -36.68 -0.06
N ALA A 226 -1.38 -37.46 -1.14
CA ALA A 226 -2.43 -38.41 -1.48
C ALA A 226 -2.65 -39.37 -0.29
N GLY A 227 -3.76 -39.20 0.45
CA GLY A 227 -4.18 -40.11 1.52
C GLY A 227 -4.16 -39.60 2.96
N LYS A 228 -3.79 -38.34 3.25
CA LYS A 228 -4.02 -37.73 4.59
C LYS A 228 -4.99 -36.56 4.48
N ASP A 229 -6.18 -36.73 5.03
CA ASP A 229 -7.29 -35.81 4.83
C ASP A 229 -7.15 -34.48 5.58
N GLU A 230 -6.20 -34.38 6.51
CA GLU A 230 -5.97 -33.17 7.30
C GLU A 230 -4.67 -32.44 6.93
N MET A 231 -4.83 -31.18 6.53
CA MET A 231 -3.72 -30.25 6.36
C MET A 231 -3.14 -29.89 7.72
N HIS A 232 -1.85 -30.17 7.94
CA HIS A 232 -1.14 -29.83 9.17
C HIS A 232 -1.47 -28.39 9.63
N PRO A 233 -1.73 -28.13 10.92
CA PRO A 233 -2.29 -26.87 11.41
C PRO A 233 -1.48 -25.63 10.98
N MET A 234 -0.16 -25.73 10.91
CA MET A 234 0.70 -24.64 10.42
C MET A 234 0.49 -24.34 8.92
N LYS A 235 0.30 -25.37 8.09
CA LYS A 235 0.00 -25.21 6.66
C LYS A 235 -1.40 -24.64 6.45
N LYS A 236 -2.38 -25.04 7.28
CA LYS A 236 -3.73 -24.45 7.29
C LYS A 236 -3.71 -22.96 7.63
N LYS A 237 -2.94 -22.57 8.64
CA LYS A 237 -2.70 -21.16 8.99
C LYS A 237 -2.04 -20.40 7.83
N ALA A 238 -1.01 -20.97 7.20
CA ALA A 238 -0.33 -20.37 6.06
C ALA A 238 -1.26 -20.20 4.83
N PHE A 239 -2.05 -21.22 4.50
CA PHE A 239 -2.99 -21.17 3.39
C PHE A 239 -4.07 -20.09 3.60
N LYS A 240 -4.70 -20.05 4.79
CA LYS A 240 -5.71 -19.04 5.12
C LYS A 240 -5.14 -17.62 5.04
N MET A 241 -3.90 -17.44 5.48
CA MET A 241 -3.19 -16.16 5.39
C MET A 241 -2.96 -15.75 3.93
N VAL A 242 -2.38 -16.60 3.10
CA VAL A 242 -2.11 -16.28 1.68
C VAL A 242 -3.41 -16.02 0.93
N LEU A 243 -4.47 -16.80 1.20
CA LEU A 243 -5.79 -16.58 0.64
C LEU A 243 -6.36 -15.21 1.04
N SER A 244 -6.23 -14.84 2.31
CA SER A 244 -6.67 -13.51 2.78
C SER A 244 -5.93 -12.39 2.04
N ILE A 245 -4.63 -12.54 1.81
CA ILE A 245 -3.81 -11.56 1.10
C ILE A 245 -4.21 -11.46 -0.36
N LEU A 246 -4.48 -12.59 -1.02
CA LEU A 246 -5.00 -12.61 -2.38
C LEU A 246 -6.33 -11.85 -2.49
N VAL A 247 -7.28 -12.09 -1.57
CA VAL A 247 -8.56 -11.38 -1.55
C VAL A 247 -8.34 -9.87 -1.40
N ILE A 248 -7.43 -9.44 -0.53
CA ILE A 248 -7.14 -8.02 -0.32
C ILE A 248 -6.52 -7.38 -1.56
N ILE A 249 -5.59 -8.08 -2.22
CA ILE A 249 -5.00 -7.60 -3.47
C ILE A 249 -6.08 -7.42 -4.53
N VAL A 250 -6.99 -8.40 -4.66
CA VAL A 250 -8.12 -8.28 -5.60
C VAL A 250 -8.99 -7.09 -5.24
N VAL A 251 -9.43 -6.94 -3.99
CA VAL A 251 -10.31 -5.82 -3.59
C VAL A 251 -9.66 -4.45 -3.82
N ASN A 252 -8.36 -4.31 -3.52
CA ASN A 252 -7.69 -3.01 -3.57
C ASN A 252 -7.22 -2.62 -4.98
N TYR A 253 -6.84 -3.60 -5.80
CA TYR A 253 -6.20 -3.34 -7.10
C TYR A 253 -7.10 -3.66 -8.29
N LEU A 254 -8.06 -4.59 -8.17
CA LEU A 254 -8.98 -4.95 -9.26
C LEU A 254 -9.72 -3.74 -9.83
N PRO A 255 -10.25 -2.80 -9.01
CA PRO A 255 -10.93 -1.62 -9.54
C PRO A 255 -10.04 -0.78 -10.46
N LEU A 256 -8.76 -0.59 -10.13
CA LEU A 256 -7.85 0.17 -10.99
C LEU A 256 -7.55 -0.59 -12.28
N VAL A 257 -7.15 -1.86 -12.19
CA VAL A 257 -6.77 -2.62 -13.39
C VAL A 257 -7.96 -2.92 -14.31
N ALA A 258 -9.18 -2.89 -13.79
CA ALA A 258 -10.40 -3.06 -14.59
C ALA A 258 -10.86 -1.76 -15.26
N LEU A 259 -10.50 -0.59 -14.72
CA LEU A 259 -11.03 0.69 -15.19
C LEU A 259 -9.99 1.55 -15.92
N PHE A 260 -8.76 1.63 -15.42
CA PHE A 260 -7.71 2.51 -15.96
C PHE A 260 -7.24 2.15 -17.37
N PRO A 261 -7.13 0.87 -17.78
CA PRO A 261 -6.76 0.53 -19.16
C PRO A 261 -7.80 0.97 -20.21
N PHE A 262 -9.04 1.18 -19.78
CA PHE A 262 -10.15 1.60 -20.61
C PHE A 262 -10.42 3.09 -20.51
N GLU A 263 -9.43 3.89 -20.07
CA GLU A 263 -9.53 5.35 -19.96
C GLU A 263 -10.13 5.99 -21.23
N ASP A 264 -9.70 5.56 -22.41
CA ASP A 264 -10.12 6.10 -23.71
C ASP A 264 -11.62 5.87 -24.01
N TYR A 265 -12.32 5.03 -23.25
CA TYR A 265 -13.77 4.78 -23.39
C TYR A 265 -14.64 5.71 -22.53
N TYR A 266 -14.06 6.41 -21.57
CA TYR A 266 -14.78 7.33 -20.69
C TYR A 266 -14.74 8.75 -21.24
N THR A 267 -15.74 9.57 -20.91
CA THR A 267 -15.61 11.01 -21.11
C THR A 267 -14.50 11.55 -20.19
N PRO A 268 -13.77 12.61 -20.59
CA PRO A 268 -12.70 13.16 -19.77
C PRO A 268 -13.14 13.54 -18.36
N ASP A 269 -14.37 14.03 -18.19
CA ASP A 269 -14.90 14.41 -16.89
C ASP A 269 -15.32 13.19 -16.05
N ASP A 270 -15.94 12.16 -16.62
CA ASP A 270 -16.28 10.93 -15.87
C ASP A 270 -15.03 10.24 -15.33
N PHE A 271 -14.00 10.14 -16.17
CA PHE A 271 -12.74 9.52 -15.76
C PHE A 271 -12.07 10.32 -14.66
N ARG A 272 -12.00 11.65 -14.83
CA ARG A 272 -11.34 12.58 -13.92
C ARG A 272 -12.05 12.72 -12.58
N CYS A 273 -13.38 12.87 -12.60
CA CYS A 273 -14.20 13.22 -11.45
C CYS A 273 -14.70 12.01 -10.67
N TYR A 274 -14.83 10.84 -11.30
CA TYR A 274 -15.42 9.66 -10.66
C TYR A 274 -14.48 8.46 -10.68
N VAL A 275 -14.07 7.99 -11.87
CA VAL A 275 -13.28 6.74 -12.00
C VAL A 275 -11.94 6.84 -11.30
N GLN A 276 -11.19 7.93 -11.51
CA GLN A 276 -9.89 8.13 -10.90
C GLN A 276 -9.98 8.23 -9.36
N PRO A 277 -10.79 9.12 -8.76
CA PRO A 277 -10.93 9.18 -7.30
C PRO A 277 -11.32 7.84 -6.68
N VAL A 278 -12.32 7.17 -7.24
CA VAL A 278 -12.77 5.86 -6.72
C VAL A 278 -11.66 4.82 -6.84
N GLY A 279 -10.98 4.74 -7.99
CA GLY A 279 -9.84 3.84 -8.17
C GLY A 279 -8.74 4.11 -7.16
N TYR A 280 -8.27 5.36 -7.05
CA TYR A 280 -7.24 5.70 -6.08
C TYR A 280 -7.67 5.45 -4.63
N ALA A 281 -8.94 5.59 -4.28
CA ALA A 281 -9.46 5.24 -2.96
C ALA A 281 -9.24 3.75 -2.64
N PHE A 282 -9.55 2.85 -3.58
CA PHE A 282 -9.27 1.41 -3.44
C PHE A 282 -7.77 1.09 -3.36
N LEU A 283 -6.93 1.82 -4.10
CA LEU A 283 -5.48 1.69 -3.95
C LEU A 283 -5.03 2.14 -2.56
N ASN A 284 -5.57 3.26 -2.08
CA ASN A 284 -5.15 3.93 -0.86
C ASN A 284 -5.56 3.17 0.40
N ILE A 285 -6.71 2.47 0.40
CA ILE A 285 -7.14 1.66 1.56
C ILE A 285 -6.11 0.58 1.93
N SER A 286 -5.30 0.14 0.95
CA SER A 286 -4.22 -0.83 1.16
C SER A 286 -3.17 -0.35 2.19
N SER A 287 -2.99 0.97 2.34
CA SER A 287 -2.04 1.56 3.31
C SER A 287 -2.41 1.29 4.76
N SER A 288 -3.69 1.04 5.04
CA SER A 288 -4.17 0.71 6.38
C SER A 288 -4.35 -0.80 6.56
N ILE A 289 -4.85 -1.50 5.55
CA ILE A 289 -5.15 -2.93 5.66
C ILE A 289 -3.89 -3.76 5.92
N GLN A 290 -2.79 -3.47 5.20
CA GLN A 290 -1.56 -4.24 5.30
C GLN A 290 -0.90 -4.17 6.69
N PRO A 291 -0.64 -2.98 7.28
CA PRO A 291 -0.05 -2.90 8.61
C PRO A 291 -0.99 -3.49 9.67
N LEU A 292 -2.31 -3.28 9.57
CA LEU A 292 -3.26 -3.88 10.51
C LEU A 292 -3.23 -5.41 10.48
N ILE A 293 -3.10 -6.01 9.29
CA ILE A 293 -2.96 -7.46 9.16
C ILE A 293 -1.65 -7.94 9.73
N TYR A 294 -0.55 -7.25 9.48
CA TYR A 294 0.73 -7.57 10.10
C TYR A 294 0.63 -7.55 11.63
N LEU A 295 0.08 -6.48 12.19
CA LEU A 295 -0.11 -6.30 13.64
C LEU A 295 -1.03 -7.37 14.23
N SER A 296 -2.14 -7.72 13.56
CA SER A 296 -3.07 -8.75 14.02
C SER A 296 -2.45 -10.15 14.12
N ARG A 297 -1.31 -10.35 13.47
CA ARG A 297 -0.59 -11.62 13.43
C ARG A 297 0.55 -11.71 14.43
N LEU A 298 0.90 -10.59 15.06
CA LEU A 298 1.87 -10.58 16.14
C LEU A 298 1.23 -11.18 17.39
N GLU A 299 1.88 -12.19 17.98
CA GLU A 299 1.40 -12.82 19.20
C GLU A 299 1.57 -11.92 20.43
N LYS A 300 2.49 -10.94 20.37
CA LYS A 300 2.71 -9.90 21.37
C LYS A 300 2.97 -8.57 20.69
N VAL A 301 2.27 -7.51 21.11
CA VAL A 301 2.51 -6.14 20.67
C VAL A 301 3.06 -5.35 21.85
N PRO A 302 4.27 -4.77 21.78
CA PRO A 302 4.96 -4.19 22.95
C PRO A 302 4.28 -2.98 23.61
N PHE A 303 3.20 -2.43 23.03
CA PHE A 303 2.58 -1.16 23.45
C PHE A 303 1.07 -1.20 23.65
N LEU A 304 0.40 -2.31 23.32
CA LEU A 304 -1.05 -2.44 23.54
C LEU A 304 -1.29 -3.33 24.76
N PRO A 305 -2.18 -2.93 25.69
CA PRO A 305 -2.57 -3.81 26.78
C PRO A 305 -3.06 -5.14 26.21
N GLU A 306 -2.66 -6.26 26.80
CA GLU A 306 -2.99 -7.61 26.30
C GLU A 306 -4.50 -7.82 26.08
N ALA A 307 -5.34 -7.08 26.82
CA ALA A 307 -6.79 -7.05 26.69
C ALA A 307 -7.27 -6.56 25.29
N TRP A 308 -6.63 -5.54 24.71
CA TRP A 308 -7.00 -5.00 23.40
C TRP A 308 -6.53 -5.91 22.27
N VAL A 309 -5.34 -6.49 22.40
CA VAL A 309 -4.80 -7.47 21.44
C VAL A 309 -5.69 -8.72 21.41
N LYS A 310 -6.10 -9.26 22.56
CA LYS A 310 -7.06 -10.35 22.62
C LYS A 310 -8.40 -9.97 22.00
N ARG A 311 -8.93 -8.77 22.25
CA ARG A 311 -10.23 -8.33 21.70
C ARG A 311 -10.23 -8.20 20.17
N CYS A 312 -9.11 -7.77 19.58
CA CYS A 312 -8.94 -7.70 18.12
C CYS A 312 -8.60 -9.06 17.48
N CYS A 313 -7.90 -9.96 18.19
CA CYS A 313 -7.40 -11.23 17.64
C CYS A 313 -8.26 -12.47 17.99
N ALA A 314 -9.23 -12.38 18.90
CA ALA A 314 -9.99 -13.53 19.43
C ALA A 314 -10.93 -14.25 18.45
N ARG A 315 -10.92 -13.96 17.14
CA ARG A 315 -11.82 -14.63 16.20
C ARG A 315 -11.35 -16.02 15.72
N ASN A 316 -10.18 -16.53 16.14
CA ASN A 316 -9.67 -17.82 15.63
C ASN A 316 -8.78 -18.62 16.62
N GLN A 317 -9.24 -18.96 17.82
CA GLN A 317 -8.66 -20.09 18.57
C GLN A 317 -9.77 -21.07 19.00
N PRO A 318 -9.72 -22.36 18.60
CA PRO A 318 -10.48 -23.39 19.28
C PRO A 318 -9.88 -23.61 20.67
N THR A 319 -10.71 -23.50 21.69
CA THR A 319 -10.40 -23.86 23.07
C THR A 319 -9.99 -25.33 23.16
N SER A 320 -8.70 -25.61 23.32
CA SER A 320 -8.23 -26.90 23.81
C SER A 320 -8.22 -26.85 25.33
N ASN A 321 -9.23 -27.47 25.96
CA ASN A 321 -9.27 -27.70 27.39
C ASN A 321 -8.09 -28.59 27.79
N LYS A 322 -7.14 -28.05 28.54
CA LYS A 322 -6.22 -28.84 29.36
C LYS A 322 -6.81 -28.93 30.76
N THR A 323 -7.23 -30.13 31.13
CA THR A 323 -7.60 -30.50 32.50
C THR A 323 -6.36 -30.40 33.40
N PRO A 324 -6.45 -29.88 34.64
CA PRO A 324 -5.30 -29.81 35.53
C PRO A 324 -5.00 -31.18 36.14
N MET A 325 -3.74 -31.61 36.05
CA MET A 325 -3.22 -32.77 36.78
C MET A 325 -2.96 -32.35 38.24
N THR A 326 -3.72 -32.90 39.17
CA THR A 326 -3.52 -32.75 40.62
C THR A 326 -2.31 -33.56 41.08
N ALA A 327 -1.44 -32.91 41.86
CA ALA A 327 -0.34 -33.52 42.60
C ALA A 327 -0.87 -34.27 43.84
N SER A 328 -0.23 -35.39 44.21
CA SER A 328 -0.18 -35.83 45.61
C SER A 328 1.04 -36.73 45.89
N SER A 329 1.67 -36.41 47.03
CA SER A 329 2.43 -37.26 47.96
C SER A 329 3.72 -37.97 47.51
N THR A 330 4.83 -37.32 47.87
CA THR A 330 5.87 -37.79 48.80
C THR A 330 5.95 -39.29 49.12
N GLU A 331 7.11 -39.89 48.83
CA GLU A 331 7.77 -40.83 49.76
C GLU A 331 9.28 -40.91 49.49
N THR A 332 10.03 -40.75 50.58
CA THR A 332 11.49 -40.83 50.73
C THR A 332 11.94 -42.29 50.68
N ILE A 333 13.16 -42.59 50.16
CA ILE A 333 14.14 -43.55 50.75
C ILE A 333 15.38 -43.73 49.83
N THR A 334 16.50 -43.23 50.35
CA THR A 334 17.84 -43.87 50.46
C THR A 334 18.80 -43.98 49.26
N THR A 335 19.83 -43.14 49.37
CA THR A 335 21.23 -43.21 48.94
C THR A 335 21.84 -44.62 48.82
N ILE A 336 22.45 -44.95 47.66
CA ILE A 336 23.72 -45.69 47.57
C ILE A 336 24.56 -45.12 46.40
N THR A 337 25.72 -44.58 46.76
CA THR A 337 26.86 -44.21 45.93
C THR A 337 27.58 -45.43 45.33
N SER A 338 28.07 -45.35 44.09
CA SER A 338 29.50 -45.56 43.73
C SER A 338 29.72 -46.02 42.26
N THR A 339 30.59 -45.27 41.57
CA THR A 339 31.60 -45.68 40.56
C THR A 339 31.18 -46.32 39.22
N ALA A 340 31.47 -45.60 38.13
CA ALA A 340 31.83 -46.13 36.80
C ALA A 340 33.34 -46.53 36.78
N PRO A 341 34.00 -46.90 35.65
CA PRO A 341 33.55 -47.36 34.31
C PRO A 341 34.35 -48.61 33.77
N LEU A 342 34.10 -48.97 32.49
CA LEU A 342 34.98 -49.62 31.48
C LEU A 342 34.59 -51.03 30.93
N SER A 343 34.04 -51.01 29.69
CA SER A 343 34.53 -51.64 28.45
C SER A 343 34.68 -53.18 28.29
N PRO A 344 34.78 -53.70 27.06
CA PRO A 344 33.96 -54.83 26.60
C PRO A 344 34.77 -56.08 26.21
N ALA A 345 34.09 -57.22 26.15
CA ALA A 345 34.39 -58.34 25.27
C ALA A 345 33.14 -59.20 25.14
#